data_AF-A0AAN9H869-F1
#
_entry.id   AF-A0AAN9H869-F1
#
_cell.length_a   1.000
_cell.length_b   1.000
_cell.length_c   1.000
_cell.angle_alpha   90.00
_cell.angle_beta   90.00
_cell.angle_gamma   90.00
#
_symmetry.space_group_name_H-M   'P 1'
#
loop_
_entity.id
_entity.type
_entity.pdbx_description
1 polymer ?
#
loop_
_entity_poly.entity_id
_entity_poly.type
_entity_poly.pdbx_seq_one_letter_code
_entity_poly.pdbx_strand_id
1 'polypeptide(L)'
;MFFGKGTKLIVQARQKKEPEFYKLKVSGNSSCLATDFTDHSAVNFSNSISQYPTVRYSGKDYQNYYSKFAYVDENDCPEKDNCAGSSSQSGDDIEKDEKINFLSLGLFWLRILFLKTVVFNVLVTFKAWMS
;
A
#
# COMPACT_ATOMS: atom_id res chain seq x y z
N MET A 1 19.14 11.17 -36.74
CA MET A 1 20.01 10.26 -35.96
C MET A 1 20.48 9.18 -36.93
N PHE A 2 21.75 9.18 -37.32
CA PHE A 2 22.29 8.23 -38.31
C PHE A 2 23.22 7.27 -37.58
N PHE A 3 22.92 5.97 -37.63
CA PHE A 3 23.80 4.94 -37.13
C PHE A 3 24.88 4.66 -38.18
N GLY A 4 26.14 4.63 -37.76
CA GLY A 4 27.26 4.33 -38.64
C GLY A 4 27.20 2.90 -39.20
N LYS A 5 27.85 2.68 -40.34
CA LYS A 5 28.02 1.33 -40.91
C LYS A 5 28.68 0.41 -39.87
N GLY A 6 27.96 -0.64 -39.45
CA GLY A 6 28.43 -1.63 -38.47
C GLY A 6 27.69 -1.62 -37.13
N THR A 7 26.89 -0.61 -36.82
CA THR A 7 26.09 -0.59 -35.58
C THR A 7 24.75 -1.29 -35.80
N LYS A 8 24.53 -2.41 -35.09
CA LYS A 8 23.23 -3.11 -35.07
C LYS A 8 22.52 -2.79 -33.76
N LEU A 9 21.45 -2.01 -33.82
CA LEU A 9 20.55 -1.81 -32.69
C LEU A 9 19.57 -2.98 -32.61
N ILE A 10 19.57 -3.70 -31.49
CA ILE A 10 18.57 -4.73 -31.20
C ILE A 10 17.65 -4.17 -30.14
N VAL A 11 16.47 -3.69 -30.55
CA VAL A 11 15.43 -3.27 -29.63
C VAL A 11 14.71 -4.54 -29.17
N GLN A 12 14.88 -4.91 -27.90
CA GLN A 12 14.07 -5.97 -27.33
C GLN A 12 12.65 -5.44 -27.11
N ALA A 13 11.66 -6.18 -27.62
CA ALA A 13 10.27 -5.89 -27.34
C ALA A 13 10.05 -6.06 -25.83
N ARG A 14 9.62 -4.98 -25.15
CA ARG A 14 9.24 -5.07 -23.74
C ARG A 14 7.99 -5.95 -23.62
N GLN A 15 7.92 -6.76 -22.57
CA GLN A 15 6.72 -7.56 -22.31
C GLN A 15 5.54 -6.63 -22.04
N LYS A 16 4.46 -6.82 -22.81
CA LYS A 16 3.22 -6.07 -22.63
C LYS A 16 2.40 -6.77 -21.53
N LYS A 17 2.20 -6.09 -20.41
CA LYS A 17 1.30 -6.54 -19.33
C LYS A 17 -0.02 -5.77 -19.42
N GLU A 18 -1.12 -6.51 -19.44
CA GLU A 18 -2.49 -5.96 -19.39
C GLU A 18 -2.84 -5.49 -17.97
N PRO A 19 -3.71 -4.48 -17.83
CA PRO A 19 -4.12 -3.95 -16.53
C PRO A 19 -4.90 -4.96 -15.69
N GLU A 20 -4.70 -4.87 -14.38
CA GLU A 20 -5.51 -5.54 -13.37
C GLU A 20 -6.50 -4.52 -12.80
N PHE A 21 -7.80 -4.83 -12.88
CA PHE A 21 -8.88 -3.94 -12.47
C PHE A 21 -9.44 -4.34 -11.10
N TYR A 22 -9.60 -3.37 -10.22
CA TYR A 22 -10.18 -3.53 -8.89
C TYR A 22 -11.33 -2.55 -8.70
N LYS A 23 -12.49 -3.07 -8.33
CA LYS A 23 -13.67 -2.29 -7.99
C LYS A 23 -13.66 -1.99 -6.50
N LEU A 24 -13.72 -0.72 -6.15
CA LEU A 24 -13.75 -0.24 -4.78
C LEU A 24 -15.11 0.42 -4.52
N LYS A 25 -15.73 0.12 -3.39
CA LYS A 25 -16.98 0.75 -2.97
C LYS A 25 -16.71 1.58 -1.72
N VAL A 26 -16.69 2.90 -1.86
CA VAL A 26 -16.43 3.83 -0.75
C VAL A 26 -17.68 4.65 -0.50
N SER A 27 -18.35 4.42 0.63
CA SER A 27 -19.46 5.24 1.13
C SER A 27 -20.58 5.53 0.13
N GLY A 28 -20.97 4.54 -0.67
CA GLY A 28 -22.06 4.63 -1.64
C GLY A 28 -21.63 4.93 -3.09
N ASN A 29 -20.39 5.37 -3.30
CA ASN A 29 -19.83 5.59 -4.64
C ASN A 29 -18.94 4.42 -5.05
N SER A 30 -19.08 3.96 -6.29
CA SER A 30 -18.17 3.00 -6.90
C SER A 30 -16.96 3.71 -7.53
N SER A 31 -15.80 3.10 -7.39
CA SER A 31 -14.56 3.52 -8.05
C SER A 31 -13.82 2.32 -8.61
N CYS A 32 -12.97 2.56 -9.59
CA CYS A 32 -12.22 1.55 -10.32
C CYS A 32 -10.75 1.93 -10.32
N LEU A 33 -9.91 0.98 -9.92
CA LEU A 33 -8.47 1.09 -9.93
C LEU A 33 -7.92 0.10 -10.95
N ALA A 34 -7.27 0.60 -11.99
CA ALA A 34 -6.47 -0.21 -12.90
C ALA A 34 -5.00 -0.10 -12.50
N THR A 35 -4.30 -1.21 -12.32
CA THR A 35 -2.89 -1.23 -11.92
C THR A 35 -2.07 -2.21 -12.77
N ASP A 36 -0.75 -2.18 -12.62
CA ASP A 36 0.18 -3.17 -13.17
C ASP A 36 0.25 -3.23 -14.71
N PHE A 37 -0.19 -2.19 -15.43
CA PHE A 37 -0.10 -2.16 -16.88
C PHE A 37 1.17 -1.45 -17.38
N THR A 38 1.73 -1.92 -18.49
CA THR A 38 2.98 -1.36 -19.05
C THR A 38 2.76 -0.30 -20.11
N ASP A 39 1.57 -0.28 -20.71
CA ASP A 39 1.20 0.62 -21.80
C ASP A 39 0.30 1.72 -21.26
N HIS A 40 0.79 2.96 -21.26
CA HIS A 40 0.05 4.11 -20.73
C HIS A 40 -1.34 4.29 -21.38
N SER A 41 -1.54 3.80 -22.60
CA SER A 41 -2.81 3.87 -23.33
C SER A 41 -3.76 2.68 -23.10
N ALA A 42 -3.35 1.69 -22.30
CA ALA A 42 -4.12 0.46 -22.08
C ALA A 42 -5.45 0.66 -21.36
N VAL A 43 -5.63 1.78 -20.64
CA VAL A 43 -6.82 2.03 -19.81
C VAL A 43 -7.47 3.35 -20.19
N ASN A 44 -8.65 3.25 -20.80
CA ASN A 44 -9.51 4.38 -21.10
C ASN A 44 -10.87 4.20 -20.41
N PHE A 45 -11.07 4.89 -19.29
CA PHE A 45 -12.36 4.89 -18.59
C PHE A 45 -13.29 5.85 -19.31
N SER A 46 -14.40 5.32 -19.83
CA SER A 46 -15.45 6.12 -20.45
C SER A 46 -16.11 6.97 -19.36
N ASN A 47 -16.26 8.28 -19.59
CA ASN A 47 -17.12 9.19 -18.81
C ASN A 47 -17.05 9.11 -17.27
N SER A 48 -15.85 9.02 -16.71
CA SER A 48 -15.62 9.05 -15.26
C SER A 48 -15.69 10.49 -14.72
N ILE A 49 -16.55 10.72 -13.72
CA ILE A 49 -16.81 12.04 -13.08
C ILE A 49 -15.53 12.66 -12.47
N SER A 50 -14.48 11.87 -12.26
CA SER A 50 -13.16 12.36 -11.88
C SER A 50 -12.08 11.37 -12.34
N GLN A 51 -11.46 11.71 -13.48
CA GLN A 51 -10.28 10.99 -13.98
C GLN A 51 -9.04 11.52 -13.24
N TYR A 52 -8.39 10.65 -12.48
CA TYR A 52 -7.11 10.99 -11.87
C TYR A 52 -5.97 10.70 -12.85
N PRO A 53 -4.85 11.43 -12.74
CA PRO A 53 -3.71 11.22 -13.61
C PRO A 53 -3.16 9.80 -13.46
N THR A 54 -2.72 9.20 -14.57
CA THR A 54 -2.01 7.92 -14.56
C THR A 54 -0.68 8.10 -13.82
N VAL A 55 -0.47 7.33 -12.75
CA VAL A 55 0.78 7.35 -11.97
C VAL A 55 1.70 6.26 -12.52
N ARG A 56 2.98 6.59 -12.67
CA ARG A 56 4.03 5.64 -13.07
C ARG A 56 4.86 5.23 -11.85
N TYR A 57 5.11 3.94 -11.71
CA TYR A 57 6.01 3.39 -10.69
C TYR A 57 6.97 2.37 -11.31
N SER A 58 8.14 2.20 -10.69
CA SER A 58 9.11 1.19 -11.09
C SER A 58 8.86 -0.07 -10.27
N GLY A 59 8.60 -1.18 -10.95
CA GLY A 59 8.53 -2.48 -10.30
C GLY A 59 9.93 -3.02 -9.98
N LYS A 60 9.96 -4.16 -9.29
CA LYS A 60 11.19 -4.84 -8.85
C LYS A 60 12.09 -5.26 -10.03
N ASP A 61 11.52 -5.47 -11.22
CA ASP A 61 12.22 -5.94 -12.43
C ASP A 61 12.74 -4.80 -13.33
N TYR A 62 12.91 -3.58 -12.80
CA TYR A 62 13.24 -2.37 -13.59
C TYR A 62 12.24 -2.05 -14.72
N GLN A 63 11.10 -2.72 -14.71
CA GLN A 63 9.99 -2.48 -15.62
C GLN A 63 9.10 -1.38 -15.04
N ASN A 64 8.69 -0.47 -15.91
CA ASN A 64 7.83 0.64 -15.53
C ASN A 64 6.38 0.20 -15.69
N TYR A 65 5.63 0.33 -14.62
CA TYR A 65 4.22 0.05 -14.55
C TYR A 65 3.45 1.34 -14.32
N TYR A 66 2.18 1.29 -14.67
CA TYR A 66 1.25 2.40 -14.56
C TYR A 66 0.03 1.96 -13.74
N SER A 67 -0.51 2.90 -12.97
CA SER A 67 -1.78 2.76 -12.26
C SER A 67 -2.67 3.96 -12.56
N LYS A 68 -3.97 3.73 -12.71
CA LYS A 68 -4.97 4.76 -12.99
C LYS A 68 -6.19 4.52 -12.13
N PHE A 69 -6.67 5.59 -11.51
CA PHE A 69 -7.84 5.58 -10.65
C PHE A 69 -8.95 6.45 -11.25
N ALA A 70 -10.19 5.98 -11.16
CA ALA A 70 -11.36 6.73 -11.62
C ALA A 70 -12.58 6.40 -10.77
N TYR A 71 -13.43 7.40 -10.52
CA TYR A 71 -14.80 7.14 -10.08
C TYR A 71 -15.65 6.78 -11.30
N VAL A 72 -16.25 5.60 -11.26
CA VAL A 72 -17.09 5.05 -12.33
C VAL A 72 -18.33 4.45 -11.71
N ASP A 73 -19.44 4.52 -12.43
CA ASP A 73 -20.65 3.79 -12.08
C ASP A 73 -20.40 2.28 -12.07
N GLU A 74 -21.22 1.57 -11.30
CA GLU A 74 -21.03 0.17 -10.93
C GLU A 74 -20.85 -0.80 -12.12
N ASN A 75 -21.25 -0.40 -13.33
CA ASN A 75 -21.23 -1.20 -14.55
C ASN A 75 -20.08 -0.86 -15.53
N ASP A 76 -19.29 0.18 -15.28
CA ASP A 76 -18.27 0.68 -16.24
C ASP A 76 -16.82 0.28 -15.88
N CYS A 77 -16.65 -0.61 -14.88
CA CYS A 77 -15.36 -1.20 -14.53
C CYS A 77 -15.34 -2.65 -15.04
N PRO A 78 -14.45 -3.01 -16.00
CA PRO A 78 -14.34 -4.38 -16.49
C PRO A 78 -13.76 -5.26 -15.39
N GLU A 79 -14.64 -6.00 -14.71
CA GLU A 79 -14.27 -6.90 -13.63
C GLU A 79 -13.47 -8.10 -14.18
N LYS A 80 -12.37 -8.47 -13.51
CA LYS A 80 -11.96 -9.87 -13.45
C LYS A 80 -12.61 -10.40 -12.16
N ASP A 81 -13.64 -11.24 -12.32
CA ASP A 81 -14.46 -11.85 -11.27
C ASP A 81 -13.67 -12.78 -10.32
N ASN A 82 -12.56 -12.32 -9.76
CA ASN A 82 -11.73 -13.06 -8.81
C ASN A 82 -11.64 -12.37 -7.45
N CYS A 83 -12.42 -11.31 -7.23
CA CYS A 83 -12.55 -10.65 -5.93
C CYS A 83 -14.02 -10.56 -5.47
N ALA A 84 -14.85 -11.55 -5.81
CA ALA A 84 -16.12 -11.78 -5.09
C ALA A 84 -15.81 -12.47 -3.74
N GLY A 85 -15.32 -11.69 -2.78
CA GLY A 85 -14.87 -12.28 -1.51
C GLY A 85 -14.38 -11.30 -0.46
N SER A 86 -15.05 -10.16 -0.26
CA SER A 86 -15.30 -9.62 1.08
C SER A 86 -16.11 -8.33 0.97
N SER A 87 -17.39 -8.48 1.30
CA SER A 87 -18.24 -7.40 1.77
C SER A 87 -17.49 -6.57 2.81
N SER A 88 -17.42 -5.27 2.53
CA SER A 88 -17.15 -4.20 3.48
C SER A 88 -17.97 -4.39 4.77
N GLN A 89 -17.35 -4.97 5.80
CA GLN A 89 -17.58 -4.48 7.15
C GLN A 89 -16.62 -3.31 7.33
N SER A 90 -17.20 -2.12 7.43
CA SER A 90 -16.53 -0.95 7.95
C SER A 90 -16.04 -1.28 9.36
N GLY A 91 -14.75 -1.56 9.48
CA GLY A 91 -14.03 -1.61 10.73
C GLY A 91 -12.66 -1.02 10.47
N ASP A 92 -12.21 -0.14 11.35
CA ASP A 92 -10.83 0.32 11.45
C ASP A 92 -9.88 -0.83 11.80
N ASP A 93 -9.84 -1.87 10.98
CA ASP A 93 -8.87 -2.94 11.05
C ASP A 93 -7.81 -2.68 10.00
N ILE A 94 -7.02 -1.64 10.29
CA ILE A 94 -5.57 -1.74 10.08
C ILE A 94 -5.19 -3.10 10.67
N GLU A 95 -4.78 -4.04 9.81
CA GLU A 95 -4.27 -5.33 10.21
C GLU A 95 -3.26 -5.09 11.34
N LYS A 96 -3.69 -5.36 12.58
CA LYS A 96 -2.88 -5.13 13.77
C LYS A 96 -1.81 -6.19 13.73
N ASP A 97 -0.73 -5.88 13.04
CA ASP A 97 0.48 -6.67 12.95
C ASP A 97 0.80 -7.18 14.37
N GLU A 98 0.65 -8.48 14.65
CA GLU A 98 0.68 -9.05 16.02
C GLU A 98 1.89 -8.58 16.85
N LYS A 99 2.95 -8.17 16.14
CA LYS A 99 4.19 -7.61 16.65
C LYS A 99 4.03 -6.27 17.40
N ILE A 100 3.03 -5.43 17.08
CA ILE A 100 2.81 -4.17 17.80
C ILE A 100 2.26 -4.38 19.22
N ASN A 101 1.53 -5.48 19.42
CA ASN A 101 1.05 -5.87 20.75
C ASN A 101 2.21 -6.33 21.63
N PHE A 102 3.22 -7.00 21.07
CA PHE A 102 4.41 -7.41 21.81
C PHE A 102 5.33 -6.24 22.17
N LEU A 103 5.54 -5.30 21.24
CA LEU A 103 6.33 -4.09 21.49
C LEU A 103 5.71 -3.22 22.59
N SER A 104 4.38 -3.04 22.56
CA SER A 104 3.64 -2.30 23.57
C SER A 104 3.71 -2.99 24.95
N LEU A 105 3.55 -4.32 25.00
CA LEU A 105 3.71 -5.09 26.24
C LEU A 105 5.12 -4.98 26.82
N GLY A 106 6.14 -5.08 25.97
CA GLY A 106 7.55 -4.96 26.37
C GLY A 106 7.86 -3.58 26.98
N LEU A 107 7.33 -2.51 26.38
CA LEU A 107 7.46 -1.15 26.92
C LEU A 107 6.72 -0.99 28.26
N PHE A 108 5.56 -1.60 28.42
CA PHE A 108 4.81 -1.57 29.68
C PHE A 108 5.58 -2.28 30.81
N TRP A 109 6.13 -3.47 30.54
CA TRP A 109 6.96 -4.19 31.49
C TRP A 109 8.23 -3.43 31.88
N LEU A 110 8.91 -2.82 30.89
CA LEU A 110 10.11 -2.01 31.15
C LEU A 110 9.80 -0.83 32.09
N ARG A 111 8.65 -0.16 31.90
CA ARG A 111 8.20 0.94 32.79
C ARG A 111 7.94 0.46 34.22
N ILE A 112 7.34 -0.72 34.40
CA ILE A 112 7.10 -1.30 35.74
C ILE A 112 8.43 -1.63 36.42
N LEU A 113 9.38 -2.23 35.70
CA LEU A 113 10.70 -2.53 36.24
C LEU A 113 11.45 -1.25 36.64
N PHE A 114 11.43 -0.23 35.78
CA PHE A 114 12.05 1.06 36.07
C PHE A 114 11.43 1.71 37.32
N LEU A 115 10.10 1.81 37.39
CA LEU A 115 9.41 2.38 38.55
C LEU A 115 9.72 1.60 39.83
N LYS A 116 9.75 0.26 39.77
CA LYS A 116 10.13 -0.58 40.90
C LYS A 116 11.55 -0.25 41.36
N THR A 117 12.53 -0.19 40.45
CA THR A 117 13.92 0.15 40.80
C THR A 117 14.08 1.56 41.40
N VAL A 118 13.39 2.55 40.85
CA VAL A 118 13.40 3.93 41.38
C VAL A 118 12.81 3.96 42.79
N VAL A 119 11.66 3.31 43.02
CA VAL A 119 11.02 3.25 44.34
C VAL A 119 11.93 2.55 45.35
N PHE A 120 12.55 1.42 44.98
CA PHE A 120 13.50 0.74 45.87
C PHE A 120 14.73 1.61 46.17
N ASN A 121 15.30 2.29 45.17
CA ASN A 121 16.46 3.15 45.35
C ASN A 121 16.14 4.35 46.27
N VAL A 122 14.97 4.98 46.07
CA VAL A 122 14.47 6.08 46.91
C VAL A 122 14.19 5.59 48.33
N LEU A 123 13.53 4.44 48.52
CA LEU A 123 13.24 3.89 49.85
C LEU A 123 14.50 3.50 50.62
N VAL A 124 15.50 2.89 49.94
CA VAL A 124 16.79 2.56 50.56
C VAL A 124 17.53 3.82 50.97
N THR A 125 17.55 4.84 50.11
CA THR A 125 18.19 6.13 50.41
C THR A 125 17.49 6.86 51.55
N PHE A 126 16.15 6.90 51.54
CA PHE A 126 15.34 7.49 52.60
C PHE A 126 15.55 6.78 53.94
N LYS A 127 15.59 5.44 53.93
CA LYS A 127 15.87 4.63 55.12
C LYS A 127 17.29 4.87 55.66
N ALA A 128 18.28 5.02 54.77
CA ALA A 128 19.66 5.34 55.16
C ALA A 128 19.83 6.77 55.69
N TRP A 129 18.92 7.68 55.34
CA TRP A 129 18.86 9.05 55.87
C TRP A 129 18.13 9.15 57.21
N MET A 130 17.14 8.28 57.43
CA MET A 130 16.34 8.23 58.67
C MET A 130 16.98 7.38 59.78
N SER A 131 18.07 6.66 59.49
CA SER A 131 18.87 5.88 60.45
C SER A 131 20.18 6.58 60.74
#